data_AF-A0A1E4TB42-F1
#
_entry.id   AF-A0A1E4TB42-F1
#
_cell.length_a   1.000
_cell.length_b   1.000
_cell.length_c   1.000
_cell.angle_alpha   90.00
_cell.angle_beta   90.00
_cell.angle_gamma   90.00
#
_symmetry.space_group_name_H-M   'P 1'
#
loop_
_entity.id
_entity.type
_entity.pdbx_description
1 polymer ?
#
loop_
_entity_poly.entity_id
_entity_poly.type
_entity_poly.pdbx_seq_one_letter_code
_entity_poly.pdbx_strand_id
1 'polypeptide(L)'
;MLFLRNIVLLALVWTVELCSAKPTLADSDPWAVRPGEIPDYVLKYAPAVHLYSEEIYLPYHVRDYVTHFTATQHGKNITNCLRRNRRCPDRLKLSDLKNLPRKSDIYLTAVDEFDGDPDWITGLKNLPDPETHRSDAPAILIVVDRGNGVVDAFWFYFYSFNLGPFVMGAGPYGNHIGDWEHSLTRFRNGVPEIVWMSAHGGGIAYYFDALEKMQTDSNRPLIYSARGTHANYGFPGKHPHDIPYSILDDFTDKGPLWDPQKNFLGYTYDGRNVHTAVTDMHDDDGGWLLFPGHWGDMKLAPEDPRQKFHPFEWRFIDGPTGPLTKNLFRTDVCQRSKWYNIIGACIIHKHLNLDVDWTHDGLGLVGIWISRINSSLLRSLLKILLWKGWMTVIIDKIWG
;
A
#
# COMPACT_ATOMS: atom_id res chain seq x y z
N MET A 1 16.74 60.68 -25.28
CA MET A 1 16.27 59.38 -25.77
C MET A 1 17.51 58.49 -25.91
N LEU A 2 17.40 57.23 -25.49
CA LEU A 2 18.42 56.17 -25.49
C LEU A 2 19.34 56.07 -24.26
N PHE A 3 18.95 55.14 -23.38
CA PHE A 3 19.81 54.38 -22.50
C PHE A 3 19.57 52.88 -22.79
N LEU A 4 20.54 52.05 -22.39
CA LEU A 4 20.55 50.58 -22.33
C LEU A 4 20.98 49.90 -23.65
N ARG A 5 21.78 48.84 -23.67
CA ARG A 5 22.54 48.05 -22.67
C ARG A 5 23.31 47.00 -23.50
N ASN A 6 24.45 46.51 -22.99
CA ASN A 6 24.74 45.07 -22.78
C ASN A 6 26.26 44.85 -22.65
N ILE A 7 26.69 44.52 -21.43
CA ILE A 7 27.99 43.90 -21.14
C ILE A 7 27.70 42.43 -20.87
N VAL A 8 28.32 41.54 -21.63
CA VAL A 8 28.31 40.09 -21.44
C VAL A 8 29.62 39.73 -20.74
N LEU A 9 29.55 39.16 -19.53
CA LEU A 9 30.70 38.51 -18.89
C LEU A 9 30.60 36.99 -19.13
N LEU A 10 31.60 36.44 -19.83
CA LEU A 10 31.84 35.00 -19.89
C LEU A 10 32.51 34.54 -18.59
N ALA A 11 31.95 33.53 -17.94
CA ALA A 11 32.63 32.75 -16.90
C ALA A 11 32.97 31.35 -17.47
N LEU A 12 34.26 31.03 -17.50
CA LEU A 12 34.77 29.69 -17.80
C LEU A 12 34.35 28.72 -16.69
N VAL A 13 33.65 27.65 -17.03
CA VAL A 13 33.44 26.49 -16.15
C VAL A 13 34.48 25.44 -16.51
N TRP A 14 35.35 25.10 -15.56
CA TRP A 14 36.23 23.94 -15.64
C TRP A 14 35.38 22.68 -15.48
N THR A 15 35.29 21.85 -16.52
CA THR A 15 34.76 20.48 -16.42
C THR A 15 35.87 19.60 -15.84
N VAL A 16 35.79 19.32 -14.54
CA VAL A 16 36.50 18.19 -13.96
C VAL A 16 35.67 16.95 -14.27
N GLU A 17 36.03 16.24 -15.35
CA GLU A 17 35.61 14.86 -15.55
C GLU A 17 36.21 14.01 -14.42
N LEU A 18 35.44 13.85 -13.34
CA LEU A 18 35.64 12.74 -12.42
C LEU A 18 35.28 11.46 -13.19
N CYS A 19 36.24 10.91 -13.92
CA CYS A 19 36.27 9.49 -14.21
C CYS A 19 36.29 8.74 -12.86
N SER A 20 35.10 8.47 -12.32
CA SER A 20 34.96 7.47 -11.28
C SER A 20 35.17 6.12 -11.95
N ALA A 21 36.41 5.63 -11.89
CA ALA A 21 36.73 4.25 -12.18
C ALA A 21 35.75 3.36 -11.41
N LYS A 22 35.09 2.43 -12.11
CA LYS A 22 34.31 1.37 -11.45
C LYS A 22 35.23 0.72 -10.42
N PRO A 23 34.86 0.67 -9.12
CA PRO A 23 35.58 -0.16 -8.20
C PRO A 23 35.41 -1.60 -8.67
N THR A 24 36.51 -2.20 -9.12
CA THR A 24 36.62 -3.63 -9.34
C THR A 24 36.42 -4.34 -8.01
N LEU A 25 35.47 -5.28 -7.98
CA LEU A 25 35.12 -6.22 -6.91
C LEU A 25 34.56 -5.60 -5.62
N ALA A 26 33.26 -5.25 -5.66
CA ALA A 26 32.40 -5.38 -4.47
C ALA A 26 31.73 -6.77 -4.52
N ASP A 27 32.53 -7.78 -4.26
CA ASP A 27 32.10 -9.16 -4.00
C ASP A 27 32.10 -9.42 -2.47
N SER A 28 31.81 -8.38 -1.66
CA SER A 28 31.93 -8.49 -0.20
C SER A 28 30.95 -7.63 0.60
N ASP A 29 29.80 -7.22 0.06
CA ASP A 29 28.68 -6.88 0.94
C ASP A 29 28.01 -8.20 1.34
N PRO A 30 28.21 -8.71 2.56
CA PRO A 30 27.62 -9.98 2.99
C PRO A 30 26.08 -9.93 3.04
N TRP A 31 25.49 -8.74 2.88
CA TRP A 31 24.06 -8.51 2.89
C TRP A 31 23.46 -8.28 1.51
N ALA A 32 24.27 -8.36 0.44
CA ALA A 32 23.76 -8.26 -0.92
C ALA A 32 22.77 -9.39 -1.22
N VAL A 33 21.63 -9.04 -1.83
CA VAL A 33 20.58 -10.01 -2.17
C VAL A 33 20.74 -10.43 -3.63
N ARG A 34 20.93 -11.73 -3.88
CA ARG A 34 21.00 -12.22 -5.26
C ARG A 34 19.62 -12.22 -5.92
N PRO A 35 19.55 -12.12 -7.27
CA PRO A 35 18.30 -12.30 -8.00
C PRO A 35 17.59 -13.60 -7.65
N GLY A 36 16.35 -13.50 -7.18
CA GLY A 36 15.50 -14.64 -6.77
C GLY A 36 15.82 -15.20 -5.37
N GLU A 37 16.70 -14.57 -4.62
CA GLU A 37 17.00 -14.95 -3.23
C GLU A 37 16.10 -14.18 -2.26
N ILE A 38 15.44 -14.91 -1.36
CA ILE A 38 14.73 -14.33 -0.22
C ILE A 38 15.57 -14.57 1.02
N PRO A 39 16.20 -13.53 1.61
CA PRO A 39 17.03 -13.72 2.80
C PRO A 39 16.23 -14.24 3.99
N ASP A 40 16.81 -15.15 4.79
CA ASP A 40 16.13 -15.77 5.93
C ASP A 40 15.59 -14.77 6.95
N TYR A 41 16.30 -13.65 7.17
CA TYR A 41 15.85 -12.60 8.08
C TYR A 41 14.56 -11.93 7.60
N VAL A 42 14.30 -11.85 6.29
CA VAL A 42 13.05 -11.30 5.76
C VAL A 42 11.87 -12.15 6.19
N LEU A 43 12.02 -13.48 6.16
CA LEU A 43 10.97 -14.41 6.59
C LEU A 43 10.86 -14.48 8.12
N LYS A 44 11.99 -14.45 8.83
CA LYS A 44 12.03 -14.41 10.30
C LYS A 44 11.26 -13.22 10.87
N TYR A 45 11.34 -12.07 10.21
CA TYR A 45 10.70 -10.82 10.65
C TYR A 45 9.47 -10.45 9.80
N ALA A 46 8.86 -11.42 9.10
CA ALA A 46 7.68 -11.18 8.29
C ALA A 46 6.52 -10.62 9.16
N PRO A 47 5.66 -9.74 8.64
CA PRO A 47 4.48 -9.30 9.37
C PRO A 47 3.46 -10.43 9.50
N ALA A 48 2.60 -10.33 10.50
CA ALA A 48 1.32 -11.04 10.55
C ALA A 48 0.19 -10.02 10.65
N VAL A 49 -0.97 -10.35 10.07
CA VAL A 49 -2.05 -9.40 9.84
C VAL A 49 -3.31 -9.89 10.54
N HIS A 50 -3.82 -9.13 11.51
CA HIS A 50 -5.18 -9.30 11.97
C HIS A 50 -6.14 -8.72 10.93
N LEU A 51 -7.05 -9.55 10.44
CA LEU A 51 -8.23 -9.11 9.70
C LEU A 51 -9.29 -8.62 10.69
N TYR A 52 -10.19 -7.76 10.24
CA TYR A 52 -11.31 -7.30 11.07
C TYR A 52 -12.24 -8.48 11.39
N SER A 53 -12.76 -8.55 12.61
CA SER A 53 -13.60 -9.68 13.06
C SER A 53 -14.88 -9.89 12.25
N GLU A 54 -15.43 -8.81 11.67
CA GLU A 54 -16.61 -8.83 10.80
C GLU A 54 -16.24 -8.64 9.30
N GLU A 55 -14.98 -8.85 8.92
CA GLU A 55 -14.58 -8.72 7.51
C GLU A 55 -15.28 -9.77 6.64
N ILE A 56 -15.78 -9.33 5.49
CA ILE A 56 -16.41 -10.19 4.48
C ILE A 56 -15.68 -10.16 3.15
N TYR A 57 -14.79 -9.18 2.92
CA TYR A 57 -13.90 -9.10 1.77
C TYR A 57 -12.51 -9.57 2.20
N LEU A 58 -12.29 -10.87 2.08
CA LEU A 58 -11.10 -11.56 2.57
C LEU A 58 -9.98 -11.57 1.52
N PRO A 59 -8.73 -11.90 1.91
CA PRO A 59 -7.62 -12.03 0.96
C PRO A 59 -7.97 -12.92 -0.24
N TYR A 60 -7.43 -12.62 -1.42
CA TYR A 60 -7.77 -13.36 -2.63
C TYR A 60 -6.56 -13.73 -3.49
N HIS A 61 -6.66 -14.86 -4.18
CA HIS A 61 -5.60 -15.33 -5.06
C HIS A 61 -5.64 -14.60 -6.41
N VAL A 62 -4.59 -13.85 -6.75
CA VAL A 62 -4.54 -13.05 -8.00
C VAL A 62 -4.76 -13.87 -9.28
N ARG A 63 -4.22 -15.09 -9.34
CA ARG A 63 -4.45 -16.04 -10.44
C ARG A 63 -5.93 -16.34 -10.67
N ASP A 64 -6.70 -16.52 -9.61
CA ASP A 64 -8.11 -16.87 -9.70
C ASP A 64 -8.92 -15.60 -9.98
N TYR A 65 -8.56 -14.48 -9.33
CA TYR A 65 -9.16 -13.16 -9.53
C TYR A 65 -9.19 -12.79 -11.00
N VAL A 66 -8.05 -12.85 -11.71
CA VAL A 66 -7.97 -12.38 -13.11
C VAL A 66 -8.86 -13.18 -14.07
N THR A 67 -9.32 -14.39 -13.70
CA THR A 67 -10.22 -15.18 -14.55
C THR A 67 -11.62 -14.59 -14.67
N HIS A 68 -11.96 -13.63 -13.81
CA HIS A 68 -13.21 -12.86 -13.85
C HIS A 68 -13.16 -11.64 -14.77
N PHE A 69 -12.07 -11.43 -15.51
CA PHE A 69 -11.80 -10.18 -16.22
C PHE A 69 -11.41 -10.36 -17.69
N THR A 70 -11.64 -9.29 -18.45
CA THR A 70 -10.98 -9.00 -19.73
C THR A 70 -10.13 -7.74 -19.61
N ALA A 71 -9.06 -7.63 -20.39
CA ALA A 71 -8.30 -6.39 -20.49
C ALA A 71 -8.99 -5.44 -21.46
N THR A 72 -9.27 -4.20 -21.03
CA THR A 72 -9.84 -3.16 -21.89
C THR A 72 -8.98 -1.91 -21.94
N GLN A 73 -8.97 -1.24 -23.08
CA GLN A 73 -8.36 0.08 -23.27
C GLN A 73 -9.33 0.96 -24.05
N HIS A 74 -9.69 2.12 -23.49
CA HIS A 74 -10.69 3.03 -24.07
C HIS A 74 -12.03 2.32 -24.41
N GLY A 75 -12.51 1.46 -23.51
CA GLY A 75 -13.75 0.68 -23.69
C GLY A 75 -13.67 -0.45 -24.72
N LYS A 76 -12.50 -0.71 -25.32
CA LYS A 76 -12.31 -1.80 -26.27
C LYS A 76 -11.60 -2.97 -25.59
N ASN A 77 -12.13 -4.18 -25.76
CA ASN A 77 -11.47 -5.40 -25.32
C ASN A 77 -10.19 -5.63 -26.14
N ILE A 78 -9.06 -5.74 -25.44
CA ILE A 78 -7.73 -5.98 -26.00
C ILE A 78 -7.13 -7.33 -25.55
N THR A 79 -7.91 -8.16 -24.86
CA THR A 79 -7.51 -9.48 -24.34
C THR A 79 -6.98 -10.35 -25.49
N ASN A 80 -5.66 -10.46 -25.61
CA ASN A 80 -4.94 -11.32 -26.56
C ASN A 80 -5.44 -11.33 -28.03
N CYS A 81 -6.06 -10.26 -28.52
CA CYS A 81 -6.51 -10.16 -29.92
C CYS A 81 -5.40 -9.84 -30.94
N LEU A 82 -4.12 -9.91 -30.53
CA LEU A 82 -2.97 -9.57 -31.38
C LEU A 82 -2.33 -10.77 -32.10
N ARG A 83 -2.86 -12.01 -31.96
CA ARG A 83 -2.45 -13.17 -32.78
C ARG A 83 -3.53 -13.51 -33.81
N ARG A 84 -3.25 -13.16 -35.08
CA ARG A 84 -3.94 -13.53 -36.33
C ARG A 84 -5.07 -14.57 -36.16
N ASN A 85 -6.32 -14.10 -36.31
CA ASN A 85 -7.49 -14.93 -36.70
C ASN A 85 -7.91 -16.09 -35.77
N ARG A 86 -7.72 -15.99 -34.45
CA ARG A 86 -8.38 -16.89 -33.49
C ARG A 86 -9.30 -16.08 -32.58
N ARG A 87 -10.46 -16.64 -32.20
CA ARG A 87 -11.32 -16.09 -31.14
C ARG A 87 -10.43 -15.74 -29.95
N CYS A 88 -10.47 -14.48 -29.53
CA CYS A 88 -9.80 -14.04 -28.32
C CYS A 88 -10.40 -14.82 -27.15
N PRO A 89 -9.59 -15.28 -26.17
CA PRO A 89 -10.18 -15.83 -24.96
C PRO A 89 -11.04 -14.76 -24.30
N ASP A 90 -12.26 -15.11 -23.91
CA ASP A 90 -13.20 -14.19 -23.27
C ASP A 90 -12.78 -13.79 -21.85
N ARG A 91 -11.73 -14.43 -21.31
CA ARG A 91 -11.24 -14.27 -19.94
C ARG A 91 -9.71 -14.34 -19.89
N LEU A 92 -9.12 -13.58 -19.00
CA LEU A 92 -7.68 -13.55 -18.78
C LEU A 92 -7.18 -14.75 -17.97
N LYS A 93 -5.94 -15.14 -18.23
CA LYS A 93 -5.09 -15.88 -17.30
C LYS A 93 -4.02 -14.93 -16.76
N LEU A 94 -3.48 -15.23 -15.58
CA LEU A 94 -2.41 -14.40 -14.98
C LEU A 94 -1.21 -14.23 -15.92
N SER A 95 -0.84 -15.30 -16.62
CA SER A 95 0.22 -15.31 -17.63
C SER A 95 -0.04 -14.40 -18.83
N ASP A 96 -1.28 -13.97 -19.07
CA ASP A 96 -1.62 -13.06 -20.17
C ASP A 96 -1.21 -11.62 -19.87
N LEU A 97 -1.17 -11.23 -18.58
CA LEU A 97 -0.85 -9.86 -18.15
C LEU A 97 0.55 -9.42 -18.60
N LYS A 98 1.51 -10.34 -18.73
CA LYS A 98 2.86 -10.03 -19.23
C LYS A 98 2.91 -9.68 -20.72
N ASN A 99 1.89 -10.08 -21.48
CA ASN A 99 1.79 -9.86 -22.93
C ASN A 99 0.95 -8.62 -23.29
N LEU A 100 0.25 -8.03 -22.31
CA LEU A 100 -0.51 -6.80 -22.53
C LEU A 100 0.44 -5.63 -22.82
N PRO A 101 -0.01 -4.62 -23.59
CA PRO A 101 0.76 -3.40 -23.77
C PRO A 101 1.12 -2.78 -22.42
N ARG A 102 2.35 -2.26 -22.27
CA ARG A 102 2.81 -1.58 -21.05
C ARG A 102 2.25 -0.16 -20.96
N LYS A 103 0.93 -0.05 -20.76
CA LYS A 103 0.23 1.22 -20.63
C LYS A 103 -0.64 1.25 -19.39
N SER A 104 -0.68 2.40 -18.72
CA SER A 104 -1.45 2.60 -17.49
C SER A 104 -2.95 2.74 -17.73
N ASP A 105 -3.37 3.08 -18.95
CA ASP A 105 -4.79 3.27 -19.34
C ASP A 105 -5.51 1.95 -19.69
N ILE A 106 -4.99 0.82 -19.20
CA ILE A 106 -5.58 -0.51 -19.37
C ILE A 106 -6.24 -0.91 -18.06
N TYR A 107 -7.48 -1.37 -18.14
CA TYR A 107 -8.28 -1.80 -17.00
C TYR A 107 -8.59 -3.29 -17.13
N LEU A 108 -8.54 -4.01 -16.01
CA LEU A 108 -9.14 -5.33 -15.91
C LEU A 108 -10.64 -5.12 -15.69
N THR A 109 -11.44 -5.26 -16.75
CA THR A 109 -12.89 -5.05 -16.71
C THR A 109 -13.62 -6.35 -16.42
N ALA A 110 -14.42 -6.37 -15.35
CA ALA A 110 -15.13 -7.56 -14.91
C ALA A 110 -16.10 -8.04 -15.99
N VAL A 111 -16.09 -9.35 -16.26
CA VAL A 111 -17.09 -10.00 -17.12
C VAL A 111 -18.20 -10.68 -16.32
N ASP A 112 -17.95 -10.93 -15.04
CA ASP A 112 -18.94 -11.46 -14.10
C ASP A 112 -19.60 -10.33 -13.30
N GLU A 113 -20.79 -10.62 -12.77
CA GLU A 113 -21.48 -9.76 -11.81
C GLU A 113 -20.57 -9.56 -10.57
N PHE A 114 -20.53 -8.35 -10.01
CA PHE A 114 -19.72 -8.01 -8.83
C PHE A 114 -20.45 -7.25 -7.72
N ASP A 115 -21.60 -6.62 -7.97
CA ASP A 115 -22.31 -5.75 -6.99
C ASP A 115 -23.24 -6.56 -6.07
N GLY A 116 -23.31 -7.88 -6.24
CA GLY A 116 -24.09 -8.81 -5.42
C GLY A 116 -23.27 -9.71 -4.48
N ASP A 117 -22.04 -9.31 -4.14
CA ASP A 117 -21.13 -10.04 -3.24
C ASP A 117 -20.91 -11.53 -3.62
N PRO A 118 -20.60 -11.87 -4.89
CA PRO A 118 -20.30 -13.23 -5.27
C PRO A 118 -19.04 -13.76 -4.56
N ASP A 119 -18.87 -15.09 -4.53
CA ASP A 119 -17.71 -15.78 -3.91
C ASP A 119 -16.34 -15.17 -4.28
N TRP A 120 -16.19 -14.69 -5.52
CA TRP A 120 -14.93 -14.15 -6.01
C TRP A 120 -14.64 -12.72 -5.55
N ILE A 121 -15.67 -11.99 -5.12
CA ILE A 121 -15.58 -10.65 -4.52
C ILE A 121 -15.34 -10.76 -3.02
N THR A 122 -16.06 -11.63 -2.32
CA THR A 122 -15.93 -11.81 -0.87
C THR A 122 -14.70 -12.61 -0.48
N GLY A 123 -14.29 -13.59 -1.30
CA GLY A 123 -13.14 -14.43 -0.96
C GLY A 123 -13.37 -15.33 0.25
N LEU A 124 -14.62 -15.66 0.59
CA LEU A 124 -14.99 -16.38 1.82
C LEU A 124 -14.17 -17.67 2.06
N LYS A 125 -13.76 -18.35 0.99
CA LYS A 125 -12.94 -19.58 1.04
C LYS A 125 -11.49 -19.35 1.50
N ASN A 126 -11.03 -18.10 1.49
CA ASN A 126 -9.68 -17.70 1.86
C ASN A 126 -9.60 -17.17 3.29
N LEU A 127 -10.64 -17.37 4.11
CA LEU A 127 -10.57 -17.10 5.53
C LEU A 127 -9.37 -17.84 6.13
N PRO A 128 -8.48 -17.16 6.87
CA PRO A 128 -7.34 -17.81 7.50
C PRO A 128 -7.80 -18.93 8.43
N ASP A 129 -7.13 -20.07 8.34
CA ASP A 129 -7.37 -21.19 9.24
C ASP A 129 -7.03 -20.77 10.69
N PRO A 130 -7.92 -21.04 11.67
CA PRO A 130 -7.78 -20.51 13.03
C PRO A 130 -6.59 -21.11 13.80
N GLU A 131 -6.08 -22.29 13.41
CA GLU A 131 -4.97 -22.96 14.10
C GLU A 131 -3.63 -22.64 13.43
N THR A 132 -3.61 -22.62 12.10
CA THR A 132 -2.38 -22.45 11.31
C THR A 132 -2.15 -21.02 10.83
N HIS A 133 -3.18 -20.17 10.89
CA HIS A 133 -3.23 -18.80 10.37
C HIS A 133 -2.99 -18.70 8.85
N ARG A 134 -3.01 -19.83 8.14
CA ARG A 134 -2.78 -19.89 6.70
C ARG A 134 -4.07 -19.57 5.95
N SER A 135 -3.99 -18.68 4.97
CA SER A 135 -5.01 -18.49 3.93
C SER A 135 -4.57 -19.22 2.64
N ASP A 136 -5.53 -19.70 1.84
CA ASP A 136 -5.26 -20.22 0.50
C ASP A 136 -4.88 -19.11 -0.50
N ALA A 137 -5.25 -17.86 -0.22
CA ALA A 137 -4.76 -16.71 -0.95
C ALA A 137 -3.32 -16.35 -0.52
N PRO A 138 -2.34 -16.38 -1.45
CA PRO A 138 -0.97 -16.04 -1.12
C PRO A 138 -0.79 -14.53 -0.98
N ALA A 139 0.00 -14.10 0.01
CA ALA A 139 0.57 -12.77 0.01
C ALA A 139 1.66 -12.65 -1.08
N ILE A 140 2.05 -11.44 -1.47
CA ILE A 140 3.13 -11.22 -2.43
C ILE A 140 4.30 -10.56 -1.72
N LEU A 141 5.46 -11.23 -1.69
CA LEU A 141 6.69 -10.69 -1.14
C LEU A 141 7.58 -10.19 -2.28
N ILE A 142 7.96 -8.91 -2.24
CA ILE A 142 8.96 -8.34 -3.15
C ILE A 142 10.11 -7.76 -2.33
N VAL A 143 11.29 -8.34 -2.49
CA VAL A 143 12.53 -7.90 -1.83
C VAL A 143 13.33 -6.99 -2.76
N VAL A 144 13.79 -5.87 -2.23
CA VAL A 144 14.58 -4.87 -2.95
C VAL A 144 15.87 -4.61 -2.19
N ASP A 145 16.99 -4.97 -2.81
CA ASP A 145 18.32 -4.58 -2.33
C ASP A 145 18.58 -3.11 -2.68
N ARG A 146 18.89 -2.30 -1.67
CA ARG A 146 19.18 -0.87 -1.81
C ARG A 146 20.70 -0.61 -1.79
N GLY A 147 21.49 -1.64 -1.56
CA GLY A 147 22.93 -1.58 -1.34
C GLY A 147 23.31 -1.11 0.06
N ASN A 148 24.59 -1.24 0.40
CA ASN A 148 25.17 -0.86 1.70
C ASN A 148 24.45 -1.54 2.87
N GLY A 149 24.12 -2.82 2.70
CA GLY A 149 23.35 -3.63 3.64
C GLY A 149 21.94 -3.17 3.95
N VAL A 150 21.36 -2.25 3.18
CA VAL A 150 19.94 -1.87 3.32
C VAL A 150 19.09 -2.71 2.39
N VAL A 151 18.11 -3.41 2.95
CA VAL A 151 17.16 -4.25 2.19
C VAL A 151 15.75 -3.88 2.60
N ASP A 152 14.89 -3.67 1.60
CA ASP A 152 13.47 -3.38 1.80
C ASP A 152 12.66 -4.62 1.41
N ALA A 153 11.86 -5.14 2.34
CA ALA A 153 10.92 -6.23 2.09
C ALA A 153 9.49 -5.70 2.05
N PHE A 154 8.86 -5.75 0.87
CA PHE A 154 7.48 -5.33 0.67
C PHE A 154 6.57 -6.56 0.71
N TRP A 155 5.62 -6.58 1.64
CA TRP A 155 4.57 -7.56 1.74
C TRP A 155 3.27 -6.95 1.23
N PHE A 156 2.76 -7.43 0.09
CA PHE A 156 1.50 -6.99 -0.48
C PHE A 156 0.37 -7.97 -0.14
N TYR A 157 -0.78 -7.38 0.14
CA TYR A 157 -2.03 -8.04 0.49
C TYR A 157 -3.05 -7.71 -0.59
N PHE A 158 -3.60 -8.74 -1.22
CA PHE A 158 -4.57 -8.57 -2.29
C PHE A 158 -5.97 -8.97 -1.83
N TYR A 159 -6.94 -8.10 -2.09
CA TYR A 159 -8.36 -8.37 -1.89
C TYR A 159 -9.09 -8.15 -3.22
N SER A 160 -10.16 -8.89 -3.47
CA SER A 160 -10.92 -8.74 -4.73
C SER A 160 -11.77 -7.47 -4.77
N PHE A 161 -11.94 -6.81 -3.62
CA PHE A 161 -12.81 -5.66 -3.49
C PHE A 161 -12.35 -4.78 -2.33
N ASN A 162 -12.52 -3.47 -2.49
CA ASN A 162 -12.43 -2.50 -1.41
C ASN A 162 -13.82 -1.92 -1.16
N LEU A 163 -14.31 -2.08 0.08
CA LEU A 163 -15.50 -1.38 0.54
C LEU A 163 -15.06 -0.01 1.04
N GLY A 164 -15.31 1.01 0.21
CA GLY A 164 -14.99 2.38 0.52
C GLY A 164 -15.76 2.89 1.74
N PRO A 165 -15.29 4.00 2.33
CA PRO A 165 -15.79 4.41 3.64
C PRO A 165 -17.20 4.99 3.61
N PHE A 166 -17.81 5.08 4.80
CA PHE A 166 -19.10 5.71 5.03
C PHE A 166 -18.89 7.12 5.57
N VAL A 167 -19.44 8.12 4.89
CA VAL A 167 -19.37 9.52 5.32
C VAL A 167 -20.67 9.89 6.02
N MET A 168 -20.61 10.15 7.33
CA MET A 168 -21.78 10.50 8.15
C MET A 168 -22.94 9.47 8.04
N GLY A 169 -22.61 8.19 7.92
CA GLY A 169 -23.58 7.10 7.78
C GLY A 169 -24.18 6.93 6.37
N ALA A 170 -23.81 7.80 5.41
CA ALA A 170 -24.13 7.62 4.00
C ALA A 170 -22.94 7.00 3.26
N GLY A 171 -23.21 6.11 2.31
CA GLY A 171 -22.17 5.38 1.59
C GLY A 171 -22.63 3.97 1.21
N PRO A 172 -21.69 3.09 0.86
CA PRO A 172 -20.24 3.33 0.77
C PRO A 172 -19.85 4.21 -0.44
N TYR A 173 -18.71 4.92 -0.35
CA TYR A 173 -18.15 5.71 -1.45
C TYR A 173 -16.69 5.37 -1.70
N GLY A 174 -16.26 5.35 -2.96
CA GLY A 174 -14.89 4.99 -3.33
C GLY A 174 -14.65 3.48 -3.41
N ASN A 175 -15.70 2.66 -3.54
CA ASN A 175 -15.56 1.24 -3.81
C ASN A 175 -14.75 1.02 -5.08
N HIS A 176 -13.89 0.02 -5.05
CA HIS A 176 -13.21 -0.43 -6.25
C HIS A 176 -13.04 -1.93 -6.24
N ILE A 177 -13.11 -2.51 -7.43
CA ILE A 177 -12.84 -3.92 -7.66
C ILE A 177 -11.33 -4.08 -7.71
N GLY A 178 -10.83 -5.10 -7.02
CA GLY A 178 -9.42 -5.29 -6.69
C GLY A 178 -8.92 -4.29 -5.66
N ASP A 179 -8.03 -4.74 -4.78
CA ASP A 179 -7.40 -3.90 -3.76
C ASP A 179 -5.98 -4.36 -3.49
N TRP A 180 -5.04 -3.42 -3.43
CA TRP A 180 -3.63 -3.66 -3.19
C TRP A 180 -3.16 -2.83 -2.01
N GLU A 181 -3.11 -3.47 -0.85
CA GLU A 181 -2.50 -2.94 0.37
C GLU A 181 -1.11 -3.56 0.57
N HIS A 182 -0.25 -2.92 1.35
CA HIS A 182 1.10 -3.43 1.61
C HIS A 182 1.75 -2.85 2.86
N SER A 183 2.67 -3.63 3.41
CA SER A 183 3.66 -3.13 4.36
C SER A 183 5.07 -3.23 3.80
N LEU A 184 5.97 -2.41 4.35
CA LEU A 184 7.40 -2.43 4.10
C LEU A 184 8.10 -2.67 5.43
N THR A 185 8.97 -3.68 5.51
CA THR A 185 9.99 -3.76 6.56
C THR A 185 11.35 -3.39 5.96
N ARG A 186 11.98 -2.36 6.51
CA ARG A 186 13.34 -1.94 6.15
C ARG A 186 14.35 -2.57 7.09
N PHE A 187 15.34 -3.24 6.51
CA PHE A 187 16.44 -3.87 7.22
C PHE A 187 17.73 -3.11 6.99
N ARG A 188 18.60 -3.15 8.01
CA ARG A 188 20.02 -2.79 7.89
C ARG A 188 20.84 -3.94 8.41
N ASN A 189 21.71 -4.49 7.55
CA ASN A 189 22.58 -5.60 7.88
C ASN A 189 21.79 -6.76 8.52
N GLY A 190 20.64 -7.11 7.93
CA GLY A 190 19.75 -8.18 8.41
C GLY A 190 18.92 -7.86 9.65
N VAL A 191 19.06 -6.68 10.26
CA VAL A 191 18.29 -6.26 11.44
C VAL A 191 17.13 -5.37 10.99
N PRO A 192 15.87 -5.65 11.38
CA PRO A 192 14.74 -4.80 11.01
C PRO A 192 14.79 -3.48 11.79
N GLU A 193 14.69 -2.35 11.09
CA GLU A 193 14.70 -1.01 11.71
C GLU A 193 13.29 -0.40 11.75
N ILE A 194 12.55 -0.50 10.65
CA ILE A 194 11.32 0.26 10.43
C ILE A 194 10.27 -0.64 9.78
N VAL A 195 9.02 -0.49 10.21
CA VAL A 195 7.84 -1.01 9.52
C VAL A 195 6.98 0.15 9.07
N TRP A 196 6.63 0.18 7.79
CA TRP A 196 5.65 1.09 7.22
C TRP A 196 4.44 0.32 6.71
N MET A 197 3.27 0.88 6.91
CA MET A 197 1.97 0.27 6.58
C MET A 197 1.20 1.22 5.68
N SER A 198 0.67 0.72 4.56
CA SER A 198 -0.18 1.53 3.69
C SER A 198 -1.52 1.82 4.33
N ALA A 199 -1.99 3.04 4.14
CA ALA A 199 -3.33 3.45 4.54
C ALA A 199 -3.85 4.42 3.48
N HIS A 200 -4.75 3.93 2.64
CA HIS A 200 -5.24 4.61 1.46
C HIS A 200 -4.08 5.08 0.56
N GLY A 201 -4.14 6.30 0.03
CA GLY A 201 -3.04 6.87 -0.79
C GLY A 201 -1.74 7.22 -0.04
N GLY A 202 -1.57 6.82 1.22
CA GLY A 202 -0.40 7.11 2.04
C GLY A 202 -0.06 5.96 2.99
N GLY A 203 0.38 6.28 4.21
CA GLY A 203 0.69 5.27 5.22
C GLY A 203 1.43 5.85 6.42
N ILE A 204 1.75 4.98 7.38
CA ILE A 204 2.36 5.35 8.66
C ILE A 204 3.58 4.45 8.91
N ALA A 205 4.67 5.02 9.44
CA ALA A 205 5.89 4.30 9.80
C ALA A 205 6.10 4.24 11.31
N TYR A 206 6.56 3.09 11.79
CA TYR A 206 6.97 2.85 13.16
C TYR A 206 8.37 2.24 13.17
N TYR A 207 9.14 2.49 14.24
CA TYR A 207 10.29 1.65 14.53
C TYR A 207 9.82 0.21 14.75
N PHE A 208 10.58 -0.76 14.27
CA PHE A 208 10.19 -2.17 14.32
C PHE A 208 9.82 -2.60 15.75
N ASP A 209 10.62 -2.21 16.74
CA ASP A 209 10.44 -2.55 18.16
C ASP A 209 9.19 -1.92 18.78
N ALA A 210 8.63 -0.86 18.18
CA ALA A 210 7.44 -0.21 18.69
C ALA A 210 6.19 -1.09 18.52
N LEU A 211 6.13 -1.89 17.46
CA LEU A 211 4.95 -2.67 17.12
C LEU A 211 4.72 -3.84 18.08
N GLU A 212 3.45 -4.17 18.33
CA GLU A 212 3.07 -5.42 18.97
C GLU A 212 3.64 -6.61 18.17
N LYS A 213 3.97 -7.70 18.86
CA LYS A 213 4.51 -8.92 18.27
C LYS A 213 3.55 -10.07 18.46
N MET A 214 3.59 -11.06 17.56
CA MET A 214 2.82 -12.29 17.75
C MET A 214 3.17 -12.94 19.09
N GLN A 215 2.15 -13.45 19.78
CA GLN A 215 2.35 -14.13 21.06
C GLN A 215 3.22 -15.39 20.92
N THR A 216 3.13 -16.06 19.76
CA THR A 216 3.87 -17.30 19.46
C THR A 216 5.29 -17.05 18.94
N ASP A 217 5.59 -15.85 18.43
CA ASP A 217 6.91 -15.49 17.93
C ASP A 217 7.15 -13.97 18.04
N SER A 218 8.04 -13.58 18.94
CA SER A 218 8.37 -12.17 19.19
C SER A 218 9.12 -11.49 18.04
N ASN A 219 9.54 -12.23 17.00
CA ASN A 219 10.13 -11.65 15.79
C ASN A 219 9.07 -11.16 14.80
N ARG A 220 7.79 -11.53 14.95
CA ARG A 220 6.76 -11.27 13.95
C ARG A 220 5.93 -10.03 14.35
N PRO A 221 6.07 -8.86 13.70
CA PRO A 221 5.23 -7.69 13.99
C PRO A 221 3.79 -7.90 13.58
N LEU A 222 2.87 -7.41 14.41
CA LEU A 222 1.44 -7.40 14.13
C LEU A 222 1.03 -6.13 13.38
N ILE A 223 0.23 -6.33 12.34
CA ILE A 223 -0.45 -5.32 11.55
C ILE A 223 -1.95 -5.58 11.66
N TYR A 224 -2.75 -4.53 11.62
CA TYR A 224 -4.20 -4.58 11.75
C TYR A 224 -4.83 -4.02 10.49
N SER A 225 -5.55 -4.85 9.74
CA SER A 225 -6.27 -4.46 8.53
C SER A 225 -7.63 -3.88 8.90
N ALA A 226 -7.95 -2.72 8.35
CA ALA A 226 -9.23 -2.07 8.56
C ALA A 226 -10.36 -2.80 7.82
N ARG A 227 -11.57 -2.71 8.39
CA ARG A 227 -12.79 -3.25 7.80
C ARG A 227 -13.07 -2.61 6.44
N GLY A 228 -13.12 -3.43 5.40
CA GLY A 228 -13.56 -3.04 4.06
C GLY A 228 -12.56 -2.22 3.26
N THR A 229 -11.96 -1.19 3.87
CA THR A 229 -10.95 -0.34 3.22
C THR A 229 -9.56 -0.97 3.19
N HIS A 230 -9.33 -2.00 4.01
CA HIS A 230 -8.08 -2.74 4.17
C HIS A 230 -6.84 -1.94 4.55
N ALA A 231 -6.98 -0.65 4.86
CA ALA A 231 -5.88 0.18 5.36
C ALA A 231 -5.20 -0.49 6.58
N ASN A 232 -3.88 -0.44 6.63
CA ASN A 232 -3.07 -1.15 7.60
C ASN A 232 -2.59 -0.24 8.73
N TYR A 233 -2.76 -0.70 9.96
CA TYR A 233 -2.42 0.05 11.18
C TYR A 233 -1.59 -0.79 12.17
N GLY A 234 -0.87 -0.12 13.05
CA GLY A 234 0.00 -0.77 14.06
C GLY A 234 -0.71 -1.21 15.34
N PHE A 235 -2.00 -0.88 15.51
CA PHE A 235 -2.79 -1.19 16.70
C PHE A 235 -4.29 -1.28 16.38
N PRO A 236 -5.07 -2.04 17.17
CA PRO A 236 -6.52 -2.14 16.99
C PRO A 236 -7.23 -0.87 17.48
N GLY A 237 -8.43 -0.62 16.96
CA GLY A 237 -9.27 0.52 17.33
C GLY A 237 -9.67 1.36 16.12
N LYS A 238 -9.99 2.62 16.42
CA LYS A 238 -10.54 3.60 15.48
C LYS A 238 -9.44 4.53 14.97
N HIS A 239 -9.41 4.72 13.65
CA HIS A 239 -8.37 5.47 12.95
C HIS A 239 -8.96 6.59 12.07
N PRO A 240 -9.01 7.85 12.55
CA PRO A 240 -9.54 8.96 11.76
C PRO A 240 -8.59 9.34 10.60
N HIS A 241 -9.13 9.40 9.38
CA HIS A 241 -8.36 9.70 8.18
C HIS A 241 -9.05 10.74 7.28
N ASP A 242 -8.22 11.49 6.54
CA ASP A 242 -8.57 12.47 5.49
C ASP A 242 -9.48 13.67 5.84
N ILE A 243 -10.42 13.58 6.79
CA ILE A 243 -11.34 14.65 7.23
C ILE A 243 -11.36 14.74 8.77
N PRO A 244 -11.45 15.94 9.38
CA PRO A 244 -11.51 16.10 10.83
C PRO A 244 -12.78 15.53 11.46
N TYR A 245 -12.79 15.47 12.80
CA TYR A 245 -13.95 15.12 13.64
C TYR A 245 -14.47 13.69 13.50
N SER A 246 -13.63 12.75 13.05
CA SER A 246 -14.06 11.37 12.84
C SER A 246 -15.27 11.24 11.91
N ILE A 247 -15.35 12.13 10.93
CA ILE A 247 -16.34 12.06 9.85
C ILE A 247 -16.05 10.85 8.94
N LEU A 248 -14.78 10.43 8.91
CA LEU A 248 -14.26 9.30 8.18
C LEU A 248 -13.26 8.55 9.06
N ASP A 249 -13.61 7.35 9.47
CA ASP A 249 -12.78 6.50 10.30
C ASP A 249 -12.69 5.10 9.73
N ASP A 250 -11.49 4.55 9.82
CA ASP A 250 -11.26 3.12 9.70
C ASP A 250 -11.36 2.45 11.07
N PHE A 251 -11.76 1.18 11.06
CA PHE A 251 -11.88 0.36 12.26
C PHE A 251 -11.09 -0.91 12.10
N THR A 252 -10.29 -1.22 13.12
CA THR A 252 -9.42 -2.39 13.20
C THR A 252 -9.66 -3.11 14.52
N ASP A 253 -9.48 -4.42 14.57
CA ASP A 253 -9.56 -5.20 15.80
C ASP A 253 -8.68 -6.46 15.75
N LYS A 254 -8.76 -7.29 16.78
CA LYS A 254 -8.03 -8.57 16.89
C LYS A 254 -8.86 -9.73 16.33
N GLY A 255 -9.44 -9.56 15.13
CA GLY A 255 -10.14 -10.62 14.40
C GLY A 255 -9.21 -11.74 13.91
N PRO A 256 -9.62 -12.53 12.91
CA PRO A 256 -8.83 -13.65 12.41
C PRO A 256 -7.38 -13.25 12.07
N LEU A 257 -6.41 -14.01 12.58
CA LEU A 257 -4.99 -13.79 12.29
C LEU A 257 -4.62 -14.49 10.98
N TRP A 258 -4.09 -13.72 10.05
CA TRP A 258 -3.49 -14.18 8.80
C TRP A 258 -1.97 -14.10 8.90
N ASP A 259 -1.28 -15.20 8.60
CA ASP A 259 0.17 -15.29 8.54
C ASP A 259 0.67 -15.38 7.07
N PRO A 260 1.09 -14.24 6.46
CA PRO A 260 1.70 -14.20 5.12
C PRO A 260 2.89 -15.16 4.93
N GLN A 261 3.64 -15.50 5.98
CA GLN A 261 4.79 -16.40 5.86
C GLN A 261 4.37 -17.83 5.49
N LYS A 262 3.11 -18.22 5.77
CA LYS A 262 2.61 -19.59 5.52
C LYS A 262 2.21 -19.84 4.07
N ASN A 263 1.96 -18.78 3.30
CA ASN A 263 1.58 -18.87 1.89
C ASN A 263 1.89 -17.54 1.19
N PHE A 264 2.97 -17.50 0.41
CA PHE A 264 3.35 -16.31 -0.35
C PHE A 264 4.00 -16.64 -1.68
N LEU A 265 3.91 -15.71 -2.62
CA LEU A 265 4.69 -15.69 -3.85
C LEU A 265 5.86 -14.71 -3.66
N GLY A 266 7.10 -15.22 -3.69
CA GLY A 266 8.31 -14.44 -3.45
C GLY A 266 8.99 -13.94 -4.71
N TYR A 267 9.48 -12.71 -4.67
CA TYR A 267 10.21 -12.08 -5.78
C TYR A 267 11.32 -11.18 -5.27
N THR A 268 12.32 -10.96 -6.10
CA THR A 268 13.26 -9.83 -5.98
C THR A 268 13.05 -8.86 -7.14
N TYR A 269 13.29 -7.57 -6.92
CA TYR A 269 13.14 -6.54 -7.95
C TYR A 269 14.35 -5.59 -7.96
N ASP A 270 15.05 -5.51 -9.09
CA ASP A 270 16.27 -4.69 -9.28
C ASP A 270 15.99 -3.27 -9.81
N GLY A 271 14.70 -2.92 -9.96
CA GLY A 271 14.25 -1.65 -10.55
C GLY A 271 13.96 -1.72 -12.05
N ARG A 272 14.23 -2.87 -12.68
CA ARG A 272 13.98 -3.14 -14.10
C ARG A 272 13.36 -4.51 -14.33
N ASN A 273 13.87 -5.53 -13.65
CA ASN A 273 13.52 -6.93 -13.81
C ASN A 273 13.01 -7.48 -12.48
N VAL A 274 12.00 -8.34 -12.61
CA VAL A 274 11.51 -9.18 -11.52
C VAL A 274 12.18 -10.54 -11.65
N HIS A 275 12.65 -11.08 -10.53
CA HIS A 275 13.16 -12.44 -10.46
C HIS A 275 12.35 -13.22 -9.43
N THR A 276 11.70 -14.29 -9.88
CA THR A 276 10.96 -15.22 -9.04
C THR A 276 11.88 -15.84 -7.99
N ALA A 277 11.39 -15.95 -6.76
CA ALA A 277 12.11 -16.64 -5.70
C ALA A 277 12.31 -18.11 -6.05
N VAL A 278 13.47 -18.67 -5.68
CA VAL A 278 13.74 -20.11 -5.85
C VAL A 278 12.97 -20.89 -4.78
N THR A 279 11.67 -21.04 -4.97
CA THR A 279 10.79 -21.85 -4.11
C THR A 279 9.89 -22.72 -4.96
N ASP A 280 9.44 -23.85 -4.40
CA ASP A 280 8.52 -24.79 -5.07
C ASP A 280 7.08 -24.24 -5.21
N MET A 281 6.84 -22.96 -4.86
CA MET A 281 5.51 -22.36 -4.74
C MET A 281 5.05 -21.57 -5.99
N HIS A 282 5.84 -21.54 -7.06
CA HIS A 282 5.56 -20.69 -8.23
C HIS A 282 5.09 -21.48 -9.45
N ASP A 283 3.87 -21.20 -9.89
CA ASP A 283 3.31 -21.65 -11.19
C ASP A 283 3.54 -20.60 -12.31
N ASP A 284 4.22 -19.48 -12.03
CA ASP A 284 4.46 -18.39 -12.98
C ASP A 284 5.83 -17.70 -12.83
N ASP A 285 6.24 -16.95 -13.85
CA ASP A 285 7.54 -16.29 -13.97
C ASP A 285 7.57 -14.85 -13.41
N GLY A 286 6.56 -14.43 -12.65
CA GLY A 286 6.43 -13.07 -12.10
C GLY A 286 6.12 -11.99 -13.14
N GLY A 287 6.01 -12.33 -14.42
CA GLY A 287 5.84 -11.34 -15.51
C GLY A 287 4.56 -10.51 -15.42
N TRP A 288 3.57 -10.97 -14.65
CA TRP A 288 2.33 -10.26 -14.38
C TRP A 288 2.53 -9.03 -13.48
N LEU A 289 3.54 -9.02 -12.60
CA LEU A 289 3.87 -7.88 -11.73
C LEU A 289 4.22 -6.61 -12.51
N LEU A 290 4.69 -6.78 -13.74
CA LEU A 290 5.04 -5.69 -14.64
C LEU A 290 3.81 -5.02 -15.28
N PHE A 291 2.59 -5.51 -15.05
CA PHE A 291 1.36 -4.92 -15.59
C PHE A 291 1.10 -3.55 -14.92
N PRO A 292 1.18 -2.43 -15.67
CA PRO A 292 1.13 -1.09 -15.06
C PRO A 292 -0.30 -0.51 -15.00
N GLY A 293 -1.29 -1.24 -15.51
CA GLY A 293 -2.69 -0.83 -15.55
C GLY A 293 -3.43 -1.04 -14.23
N HIS A 294 -4.74 -0.91 -14.31
CA HIS A 294 -5.67 -0.99 -13.18
C HIS A 294 -6.16 -2.42 -12.99
N TRP A 295 -6.01 -2.94 -11.77
CA TRP A 295 -6.51 -4.21 -11.28
C TRP A 295 -7.97 -4.08 -10.87
N GLY A 296 -8.84 -3.87 -11.85
CA GLY A 296 -10.26 -3.67 -11.68
C GLY A 296 -10.83 -2.71 -12.70
N ASP A 297 -12.15 -2.54 -12.65
CA ASP A 297 -12.89 -1.74 -13.62
C ASP A 297 -12.50 -0.26 -13.59
N MET A 298 -12.72 0.40 -14.72
CA MET A 298 -12.78 1.86 -14.76
C MET A 298 -14.02 2.32 -13.99
N LYS A 299 -13.97 3.50 -13.38
CA LYS A 299 -15.11 4.15 -12.75
C LYS A 299 -16.34 4.05 -13.64
N LEU A 300 -17.42 3.51 -13.07
CA LEU A 300 -18.69 3.35 -13.76
C LEU A 300 -19.25 4.70 -14.22
N ALA A 301 -19.92 4.69 -15.37
CA ALA A 301 -20.58 5.86 -15.90
C ALA A 301 -21.65 6.38 -14.90
N PRO A 302 -21.89 7.70 -14.84
CA PRO A 302 -22.91 8.29 -13.96
C PRO A 302 -24.32 7.68 -14.12
N GLU A 303 -24.62 7.16 -15.30
CA GLU A 303 -25.92 6.57 -15.66
C GLU A 303 -26.04 5.09 -15.27
N ASP A 304 -24.94 4.43 -14.85
CA ASP A 304 -24.98 3.04 -14.39
C ASP A 304 -25.85 2.95 -13.12
N PRO A 305 -26.84 2.04 -13.05
CA PRO A 305 -27.75 1.94 -11.90
C PRO A 305 -27.05 1.60 -10.58
N ARG A 306 -25.84 1.02 -10.64
CA ARG A 306 -25.02 0.71 -9.46
C ARG A 306 -24.29 1.92 -8.94
N GLN A 307 -24.13 2.96 -9.77
CA GLN A 307 -23.38 4.16 -9.46
C GLN A 307 -24.25 5.17 -8.69
N LYS A 308 -23.66 5.81 -7.68
CA LYS A 308 -24.31 6.88 -6.90
C LYS A 308 -23.30 8.00 -6.68
N PHE A 309 -23.74 9.23 -6.91
CA PHE A 309 -22.92 10.42 -6.65
C PHE A 309 -23.09 10.89 -5.20
N HIS A 310 -21.97 11.26 -4.57
CA HIS A 310 -21.94 12.05 -3.36
C HIS A 310 -20.95 13.20 -3.52
N PRO A 311 -21.14 14.36 -2.85
CA PRO A 311 -20.23 15.50 -2.97
C PRO A 311 -18.75 15.21 -2.63
N PHE A 312 -18.47 14.13 -1.90
CA PHE A 312 -17.10 13.73 -1.56
C PHE A 312 -16.50 12.73 -2.56
N GLU A 313 -17.28 11.79 -3.08
CA GLU A 313 -16.81 10.78 -4.04
C GLU A 313 -17.99 10.01 -4.69
N TRP A 314 -17.72 9.32 -5.80
CA TRP A 314 -18.62 8.34 -6.41
C TRP A 314 -18.67 7.02 -5.63
N ARG A 315 -19.77 6.25 -5.74
CA ARG A 315 -19.84 4.91 -5.14
C ARG A 315 -18.73 3.99 -5.65
N PHE A 316 -18.58 3.88 -6.98
CA PHE A 316 -17.51 3.10 -7.60
C PHE A 316 -16.48 4.01 -8.26
N ILE A 317 -15.19 3.73 -8.06
CA ILE A 317 -14.05 4.41 -8.69
C ILE A 317 -13.15 3.39 -9.41
N ASP A 318 -12.08 3.89 -10.03
CA ASP A 318 -11.11 3.07 -10.76
C ASP A 318 -10.45 2.04 -9.82
N GLY A 319 -10.28 0.80 -10.31
CA GLY A 319 -9.44 -0.22 -9.67
C GLY A 319 -8.01 0.27 -9.41
N PRO A 320 -7.29 -0.27 -8.41
CA PRO A 320 -5.94 0.18 -8.09
C PRO A 320 -4.91 -0.26 -9.12
N THR A 321 -3.76 0.40 -9.17
CA THR A 321 -2.60 -0.14 -9.91
C THR A 321 -1.82 -1.17 -9.09
N GLY A 322 -1.08 -2.04 -9.77
CA GLY A 322 -0.41 -3.20 -9.17
C GLY A 322 0.85 -2.90 -8.33
N PRO A 323 1.50 -3.94 -7.78
CA PRO A 323 2.59 -3.78 -6.81
C PRO A 323 3.76 -2.90 -7.27
N LEU A 324 4.28 -3.11 -8.48
CA LEU A 324 5.47 -2.38 -8.96
C LEU A 324 5.24 -0.88 -9.20
N THR A 325 3.99 -0.41 -9.23
CA THR A 325 3.69 1.03 -9.34
C THR A 325 3.81 1.75 -7.99
N LYS A 326 3.91 1.01 -6.88
CA LYS A 326 3.97 1.56 -5.52
C LYS A 326 5.38 2.02 -5.13
N ASN A 327 6.14 2.60 -6.06
CA ASN A 327 7.46 3.21 -5.84
C ASN A 327 8.40 2.40 -4.91
N LEU A 328 8.68 1.15 -5.27
CA LEU A 328 9.48 0.23 -4.47
C LEU A 328 10.94 0.71 -4.28
N PHE A 329 11.40 1.63 -5.12
CA PHE A 329 12.74 2.23 -5.03
C PHE A 329 12.78 3.57 -4.27
N ARG A 330 11.75 3.88 -3.47
CA ARG A 330 11.66 5.09 -2.64
C ARG A 330 12.88 5.30 -1.73
N THR A 331 13.45 6.50 -1.75
CA THR A 331 14.57 6.88 -0.87
C THR A 331 14.13 6.83 0.60
N ASP A 332 13.08 7.58 0.91
CA ASP A 332 12.46 7.59 2.23
C ASP A 332 11.40 6.51 2.36
N VAL A 333 11.20 6.04 3.59
CA VAL A 333 10.17 5.03 3.88
C VAL A 333 8.77 5.57 3.59
N CYS A 334 8.50 6.85 3.89
CA CYS A 334 7.21 7.48 3.60
C CYS A 334 7.17 8.04 2.17
N GLN A 335 6.24 7.58 1.32
CA GLN A 335 6.18 7.99 -0.09
C GLN A 335 5.49 9.32 -0.36
N ARG A 336 4.45 9.62 0.40
CA ARG A 336 3.57 10.77 0.18
C ARG A 336 3.28 11.44 1.50
N SER A 337 3.61 12.71 1.57
CA SER A 337 3.13 13.58 2.64
C SER A 337 1.65 13.87 2.36
N LYS A 338 0.78 13.58 3.32
CA LYS A 338 -0.62 13.99 3.24
C LYS A 338 -0.69 15.52 3.12
N TRP A 339 -1.77 16.05 2.55
CA TRP A 339 -1.90 17.49 2.26
C TRP A 339 -1.73 18.40 3.49
N TYR A 340 -2.00 17.87 4.69
CA TYR A 340 -1.78 18.55 5.97
C TYR A 340 -0.35 18.45 6.53
N ASN A 341 0.49 17.55 6.01
CA ASN A 341 1.93 17.47 6.33
C ASN A 341 2.71 18.45 5.44
N ILE A 342 2.60 19.74 5.76
CA ILE A 342 3.19 20.85 5.01
C ILE A 342 4.75 20.79 5.01
N ILE A 343 5.35 20.13 6.00
CA ILE A 343 6.81 20.02 6.16
C ILE A 343 7.39 18.94 5.24
N GLY A 344 6.56 18.00 4.77
CA GLY A 344 7.03 16.92 3.91
C GLY A 344 7.85 15.84 4.63
N ALA A 345 7.98 15.93 5.96
CA ALA A 345 8.83 15.02 6.72
C ALA A 345 8.21 13.63 6.87
N CYS A 346 9.02 12.58 6.69
CA CYS A 346 8.67 11.22 7.08
C CYS A 346 8.82 11.07 8.59
N ILE A 347 7.70 10.92 9.30
CA ILE A 347 7.69 10.73 10.75
C ILE A 347 7.67 9.23 11.02
N ILE A 348 8.64 8.75 11.81
CA ILE A 348 8.74 7.37 12.25
C ILE A 348 8.45 7.36 13.75
N HIS A 349 7.35 6.73 14.15
CA HIS A 349 6.88 6.71 15.53
C HIS A 349 7.65 5.68 16.37
N LYS A 350 8.10 6.06 17.58
CA LYS A 350 8.83 5.15 18.50
C LYS A 350 7.91 4.35 19.42
N HIS A 351 6.66 4.76 19.56
CA HIS A 351 5.70 4.15 20.44
C HIS A 351 4.36 3.96 19.73
N LEU A 352 3.68 2.85 20.03
CA LEU A 352 2.26 2.72 19.77
C LEU A 352 1.52 3.60 20.79
N ASN A 353 0.78 4.58 20.32
CA ASN A 353 -0.03 5.43 21.20
C ASN A 353 -1.34 4.70 21.56
N LEU A 354 -1.25 3.65 22.37
CA LEU A 354 -2.37 2.78 22.78
C LEU A 354 -3.29 3.44 23.81
N ASP A 355 -2.74 4.31 24.66
CA ASP A 355 -3.42 4.90 25.82
C ASP A 355 -3.56 6.42 25.70
N VAL A 356 -4.32 6.89 24.72
CA VAL A 356 -5.10 8.12 24.89
C VAL A 356 -6.32 7.96 24.01
N ASP A 357 -7.48 8.18 24.60
CA ASP A 357 -8.73 8.49 23.91
C ASP A 357 -8.45 9.62 22.88
N TRP A 358 -7.98 9.28 21.66
CA TRP A 358 -7.81 10.18 20.51
C TRP A 358 -9.18 10.57 19.97
N THR A 359 -10.09 10.90 20.88
CA THR A 359 -11.49 11.18 20.61
C THR A 359 -11.55 12.36 19.65
N HIS A 360 -11.95 12.00 18.44
CA HIS A 360 -12.45 12.84 17.36
C HIS A 360 -11.46 13.63 16.50
N ASP A 361 -10.26 13.99 16.98
CA ASP A 361 -9.54 15.09 16.32
C ASP A 361 -8.08 14.83 15.89
N GLY A 362 -7.45 13.65 16.00
CA GLY A 362 -6.09 13.50 15.43
C GLY A 362 -5.03 14.51 15.94
N LEU A 363 -5.18 15.04 17.17
CA LEU A 363 -4.37 16.10 17.77
C LEU A 363 -3.35 15.63 18.83
N GLY A 364 -3.47 14.41 19.32
CA GLY A 364 -2.58 13.82 20.31
C GLY A 364 -2.55 14.59 21.63
N LEU A 365 -1.36 14.75 22.21
CA LEU A 365 -1.15 15.49 23.47
C LEU A 365 -1.61 16.95 23.39
N VAL A 366 -1.65 17.55 22.19
CA VAL A 366 -2.20 18.89 21.95
C VAL A 366 -3.70 18.92 22.24
N GLY A 367 -4.42 17.83 21.94
CA GLY A 367 -5.84 17.67 22.24
C GLY A 367 -6.16 17.75 23.73
N ILE A 368 -5.29 17.20 24.59
CA ILE A 368 -5.40 17.29 26.06
C ILE A 368 -5.17 18.73 26.54
N TRP A 369 -4.23 19.45 25.93
CA TRP A 369 -4.02 20.86 26.25
C TRP A 369 -5.20 21.73 25.80
N ILE A 370 -5.71 21.48 24.59
CA ILE A 370 -6.90 22.17 24.07
C ILE A 370 -8.13 21.86 24.93
N SER A 371 -8.31 20.63 25.42
CA SER A 371 -9.48 20.28 26.23
C SER A 371 -9.59 21.05 27.54
N ARG A 372 -8.45 21.54 28.08
CA ARG A 372 -8.36 22.40 29.27
C ARG A 372 -8.75 23.86 29.03
N ILE A 373 -9.02 24.26 27.79
CA ILE A 373 -9.45 25.61 27.43
C ILE A 373 -10.95 25.73 27.70
N ASN A 374 -11.37 26.70 28.53
CA ASN A 374 -12.78 26.81 28.93
C ASN A 374 -13.73 27.22 27.78
N SER A 375 -13.25 28.00 26.80
CA SER A 375 -14.07 28.46 25.66
C SER A 375 -14.30 27.34 24.65
N SER A 376 -15.57 26.99 24.39
CA SER A 376 -15.95 26.01 23.36
C SER A 376 -15.60 26.48 21.95
N LEU A 377 -15.81 27.76 21.65
CA LEU A 377 -15.46 28.37 20.37
C LEU A 377 -13.94 28.31 20.12
N LEU A 378 -13.14 28.72 21.11
CA LEU A 378 -11.68 28.71 21.01
C LEU A 378 -11.14 27.28 20.90
N ARG A 379 -11.75 26.32 21.63
CA ARG A 379 -11.44 24.90 21.49
C ARG A 379 -11.69 24.39 20.08
N SER A 380 -12.86 24.67 19.50
CA SER A 380 -13.18 24.25 18.14
C SER A 380 -12.23 24.87 17.12
N LEU A 381 -11.93 26.17 17.25
CA LEU A 381 -11.01 26.88 16.36
C LEU A 381 -9.58 26.34 16.44
N LEU A 382 -9.09 26.08 17.65
CA LEU A 382 -7.76 25.49 17.87
C LEU A 382 -7.70 24.03 17.42
N LYS A 383 -8.78 23.27 17.61
CA LYS A 383 -8.88 21.91 17.08
C LYS A 383 -8.72 21.92 15.56
N ILE A 384 -9.41 22.82 14.85
CA ILE A 384 -9.27 23.00 13.39
C ILE A 384 -7.85 23.42 13.00
N LEU A 385 -7.30 24.44 13.67
CA LEU A 385 -5.98 25.02 13.35
C LEU A 385 -4.82 24.07 13.61
N LEU A 386 -4.96 23.17 14.60
CA LEU A 386 -3.89 22.29 15.04
C LEU A 386 -4.08 20.85 14.52
N TRP A 387 -5.23 20.55 13.91
CA TRP A 387 -5.59 19.23 13.39
C TRP A 387 -4.50 18.74 12.42
N LYS A 388 -3.76 17.69 12.80
CA LYS A 388 -2.65 17.09 12.04
C LYS A 388 -1.59 18.09 11.50
N GLY A 389 -1.38 19.25 12.17
CA GLY A 389 -0.46 20.33 11.76
C GLY A 389 0.71 20.60 12.73
N TRP A 390 1.62 21.51 12.36
CA TRP A 390 2.87 21.98 13.02
C TRP A 390 3.15 21.58 14.48
N MET A 391 2.22 21.78 15.41
CA MET A 391 2.42 21.45 16.83
C MET A 391 2.53 19.94 17.09
N THR A 392 1.81 19.09 16.34
CA THR A 392 1.95 17.62 16.45
C THR A 392 3.35 17.18 15.99
N VAL A 393 3.88 17.77 14.92
CA VAL A 393 5.24 17.49 14.43
C VAL A 393 6.31 17.94 15.43
N ILE A 394 6.13 19.09 16.06
CA ILE A 394 7.06 19.60 17.09
C ILE A 394 7.01 18.72 18.34
N ILE A 395 5.82 18.31 18.79
CA ILE A 395 5.66 17.47 19.97
C ILE A 395 6.15 16.05 19.70
N ASP A 396 5.88 15.44 18.56
CA ASP A 396 6.45 14.14 18.18
C ASP A 396 7.99 14.22 18.10
N LYS A 397 8.55 15.35 17.67
CA LYS A 397 10.01 15.51 17.63
C LYS A 397 10.65 15.68 19.01
N ILE A 398 9.92 16.21 19.99
CA ILE A 398 10.42 16.47 21.35
C ILE A 398 10.11 15.30 22.30
N TRP A 399 8.96 14.64 22.13
CA TRP A 399 8.39 13.69 23.09
C TRP A 399 8.01 12.33 22.48
N GLY A 400 8.10 12.13 21.15
CA GLY A 400 7.64 10.95 20.42
C GLY A 400 8.72 9.97 19.94
#